data_AF-A0A842NQJ2-F1
#
_entry.id   AF-A0A842NQJ2-F1
#
_cell.length_a   1.000
_cell.length_b   1.000
_cell.length_c   1.000
_cell.angle_alpha   90.00
_cell.angle_beta   90.00
_cell.angle_gamma   90.00
#
_symmetry.space_group_name_H-M   'P 1'
#
loop_
_entity.id
_entity.type
_entity.pdbx_description
1 polymer ?
#
loop_
_entity_poly.entity_id
_entity_poly.type
_entity_poly.pdbx_seq_one_letter_code
_entity_poly.pdbx_strand_id
1 'polypeptide(L)'
;MLGKKGDVAVIIILIIIIIVVIVWLISLALRECRQDNDCEEDYYCDSDFTCNKIPVIEKTTTPVIINRDYSGLAKYFTFLGLAVIIGAIILKFKRSKKETGLTKKLFKRDKKEARFTETPSKPAKKISRDSAKTYVLIGAIAGTLIICLLALIVLILS
;
A
#
# COMPACT_ATOMS: atom_id res chain seq x y z
N MET A 1 -25.68 31.93 -19.31
CA MET A 1 -24.35 32.49 -18.98
C MET A 1 -23.74 31.65 -17.87
N LEU A 2 -23.04 30.57 -18.22
CA LEU A 2 -22.31 29.76 -17.25
C LEU A 2 -21.26 30.67 -16.59
N GLY A 3 -21.37 30.86 -15.28
CA GLY A 3 -20.52 31.77 -14.53
C GLY A 3 -19.05 31.41 -14.73
N LYS A 4 -18.20 32.42 -14.95
CA LYS A 4 -16.75 32.37 -15.19
C LYS A 4 -15.91 31.54 -14.20
N LYS A 5 -16.52 30.92 -13.19
CA LYS A 5 -15.90 30.06 -12.18
C LYS A 5 -15.98 28.56 -12.54
N GLY A 6 -16.98 28.13 -13.31
CA GLY A 6 -17.12 26.72 -13.73
C GLY A 6 -16.05 26.30 -14.73
N ASP A 7 -15.60 27.21 -15.57
CA ASP A 7 -14.61 26.95 -16.62
C ASP A 7 -13.22 26.62 -16.04
N VAL A 8 -12.82 27.35 -14.98
CA VAL A 8 -11.55 27.13 -14.29
C VAL A 8 -11.50 25.75 -13.62
N ALA A 9 -12.60 25.31 -13.03
CA ALA A 9 -12.68 23.99 -12.41
C ALA A 9 -12.52 22.85 -13.42
N VAL A 10 -13.16 22.98 -14.60
CA VAL A 10 -13.07 21.99 -15.68
C VAL A 10 -11.64 21.91 -16.23
N ILE A 11 -10.97 23.05 -16.41
CA ILE A 11 -9.57 23.10 -16.88
C ILE A 11 -8.62 22.41 -15.89
N ILE A 12 -8.79 22.66 -14.58
CA ILE A 12 -7.94 22.04 -13.54
C ILE A 12 -8.14 20.52 -13.53
N ILE A 13 -9.38 20.04 -13.64
CA ILE A 13 -9.67 18.59 -13.68
C ILE A 13 -9.04 17.94 -14.91
N LEU A 14 -9.12 18.58 -16.07
CA LEU A 14 -8.52 18.09 -17.31
C LEU A 14 -6.99 17.95 -17.16
N ILE A 15 -6.32 18.95 -16.59
CA ILE A 15 -4.87 18.93 -16.36
C ILE A 15 -4.49 17.76 -15.43
N ILE A 16 -5.25 17.52 -14.36
CA ILE A 16 -4.99 16.42 -13.44
C ILE A 16 -5.11 15.06 -14.15
N ILE A 17 -6.13 14.88 -14.99
CA ILE A 17 -6.32 13.66 -15.77
C ILE A 17 -5.13 13.42 -16.70
N ILE A 18 -4.67 14.46 -17.39
CA ILE A 18 -3.51 14.38 -18.29
C ILE A 18 -2.25 13.94 -17.51
N ILE A 19 -2.00 14.52 -16.33
CA ILE A 19 -0.85 14.16 -15.48
C ILE A 19 -0.91 12.67 -15.07
N VAL A 20 -2.08 12.19 -14.65
CA VAL A 20 -2.26 10.78 -14.26
C VAL A 20 -1.96 9.84 -15.44
N VAL A 21 -2.43 10.19 -16.64
CA VAL A 21 -2.16 9.40 -17.85
C VAL A 21 -0.66 9.39 -18.19
N ILE A 22 0.02 10.53 -18.08
CA ILE A 22 1.47 10.63 -18.33
C ILE A 22 2.26 9.76 -17.34
N VAL A 23 1.97 9.84 -16.04
CA VAL A 23 2.66 9.05 -15.01
C VAL A 23 2.44 7.54 -15.23
N TRP A 24 1.23 7.16 -15.64
CA TRP A 24 0.92 5.78 -15.96
C TRP A 24 1.66 5.28 -17.21
N LEU A 25 1.74 6.10 -18.26
CA LEU A 25 2.52 5.80 -19.47
C LEU A 25 4.02 5.68 -19.18
N ILE A 26 4.58 6.59 -18.38
CA ILE A 26 6.00 6.54 -17.98
C ILE A 26 6.29 5.25 -17.21
N SER A 27 5.39 4.84 -16.31
CA SER A 27 5.56 3.59 -15.52
C SER A 27 5.54 2.32 -16.38
N LEU A 28 4.88 2.37 -17.54
CA LEU A 28 4.89 1.27 -18.52
C LEU A 28 6.12 1.33 -19.43
N ALA A 29 6.55 2.55 -19.81
CA ALA A 29 7.71 2.77 -20.67
C ALA A 29 9.05 2.50 -19.99
N LEU A 30 9.13 2.65 -18.66
CA LEU A 30 10.35 2.39 -17.88
C LEU A 30 10.63 0.90 -17.65
N ARG A 31 9.77 -0.01 -18.12
CA ARG A 31 10.01 -1.45 -18.00
C ARG A 31 10.92 -1.91 -19.13
N GLU A 32 12.13 -2.30 -18.77
CA GLU A 32 13.15 -2.78 -19.72
C GLU A 32 12.95 -4.26 -20.04
N CYS A 33 12.50 -5.05 -19.07
CA CYS A 33 12.33 -6.50 -19.23
C CYS A 33 11.07 -7.01 -18.51
N ARG A 34 10.52 -8.14 -18.98
CA ARG A 34 9.43 -8.87 -18.33
C ARG A 34 9.82 -10.29 -17.92
N GLN A 35 10.80 -10.85 -18.61
CA GLN A 35 11.37 -12.18 -18.39
C GLN A 35 12.86 -12.15 -18.72
N ASP A 36 13.62 -13.14 -18.23
CA ASP A 36 15.07 -13.18 -18.40
C ASP A 36 15.51 -13.20 -19.87
N ASN A 37 14.68 -13.77 -20.75
CA ASN A 37 14.95 -13.83 -22.20
C ASN A 37 14.82 -12.47 -22.91
N ASP A 38 14.32 -11.43 -22.24
CA ASP A 38 14.25 -10.07 -22.79
C ASP A 38 15.57 -9.31 -22.60
N CYS A 39 16.50 -9.85 -21.80
CA CYS A 39 17.81 -9.25 -21.50
C CYS A 39 18.94 -9.88 -22.35
N GLU A 40 20.08 -9.19 -22.44
CA GLU A 40 21.29 -9.67 -23.14
C GLU A 40 21.91 -10.89 -22.43
N GLU A 41 22.74 -11.67 -23.15
CA GLU A 41 23.49 -12.78 -22.57
C GLU A 41 24.32 -12.27 -21.36
N ASP A 42 24.28 -13.00 -20.23
CA ASP A 42 24.83 -12.62 -18.91
C ASP A 42 24.02 -11.60 -18.08
N TYR A 43 22.79 -11.27 -18.46
CA TYR A 43 21.87 -10.45 -17.67
C TYR A 43 20.60 -11.23 -17.27
N TYR A 44 19.97 -10.87 -16.15
CA TYR A 44 18.70 -11.40 -15.70
C TYR A 44 17.71 -10.27 -15.41
N CYS A 45 16.41 -10.56 -15.53
CA CYS A 45 15.38 -9.56 -15.29
C CYS A 45 15.05 -9.49 -13.80
N ASP A 46 15.33 -8.35 -13.17
CA ASP A 46 15.00 -8.14 -11.77
C ASP A 46 13.51 -7.82 -11.59
N SER A 47 13.03 -7.96 -10.35
CA SER A 47 11.69 -7.56 -9.92
C SER A 47 11.34 -6.10 -10.16
N ASP A 48 12.34 -5.24 -10.34
CA ASP A 48 12.19 -3.83 -10.71
C ASP A 48 12.00 -3.61 -12.22
N PHE A 49 11.89 -4.70 -13.01
CA PHE A 49 11.77 -4.69 -14.48
C PHE A 49 13.00 -4.11 -15.20
N THR A 50 14.17 -4.21 -14.58
CA THR A 50 15.47 -3.76 -15.10
C THR A 50 16.40 -4.95 -15.30
N CYS A 51 17.21 -4.94 -16.36
CA CYS A 51 18.18 -6.01 -16.63
C CYS A 51 19.43 -5.82 -15.76
N ASN A 52 19.71 -6.77 -14.86
CA ASN A 52 20.87 -6.76 -13.98
C ASN A 52 21.90 -7.82 -14.40
N LYS A 53 23.19 -7.51 -14.27
CA LYS A 53 24.26 -8.45 -14.65
C LYS A 53 24.34 -9.63 -13.68
N ILE A 54 24.48 -10.84 -14.20
CA ILE A 54 24.66 -12.04 -13.39
C ILE A 54 26.03 -11.95 -12.69
N PRO A 55 26.09 -12.01 -11.35
CA PRO A 55 27.36 -11.95 -10.65
C PRO A 55 28.17 -13.22 -10.95
N VAL A 56 29.30 -13.06 -11.63
CA VAL A 56 30.26 -14.14 -11.85
C VAL A 56 30.92 -14.41 -10.51
N ILE A 57 30.50 -15.49 -9.83
CA ILE A 57 31.11 -15.92 -8.58
C ILE A 57 32.48 -16.52 -8.94
N GLU A 58 33.47 -15.67 -9.13
CA GLU A 58 34.86 -16.11 -9.07
C GLU A 58 35.06 -16.70 -7.69
N LYS A 59 35.31 -18.01 -7.64
CA LYS A 59 35.65 -18.74 -6.42
C LYS A 59 37.07 -18.34 -5.98
N THR A 60 37.28 -17.07 -5.68
CA THR A 60 38.45 -16.62 -4.96
C THR A 60 38.15 -16.74 -3.48
N THR A 61 38.92 -17.62 -2.86
CA THR A 61 38.91 -18.03 -1.46
C THR A 61 39.31 -16.87 -0.54
N THR A 62 38.56 -15.79 -0.53
CA THR A 62 38.73 -14.71 0.44
C THR A 62 37.38 -14.46 1.10
N PRO A 63 37.30 -14.49 2.45
CA PRO A 63 36.09 -14.07 3.14
C PRO A 63 35.95 -12.57 2.90
N VAL A 64 35.21 -12.19 1.85
CA VAL A 64 34.76 -10.83 1.65
C VAL A 64 33.81 -10.53 2.79
N ILE A 65 34.34 -9.89 3.83
CA ILE A 65 33.55 -9.29 4.90
C ILE A 65 32.78 -8.16 4.23
N ILE A 66 31.57 -8.47 3.77
CA ILE A 66 30.65 -7.44 3.29
C ILE A 66 30.18 -6.69 4.54
N ASN A 67 30.92 -5.65 4.92
CA ASN A 67 30.43 -4.61 5.81
C ASN A 67 29.28 -3.89 5.09
N ARG A 68 28.07 -4.47 5.14
CA ARG A 68 26.86 -3.75 4.76
C ARG A 68 26.58 -2.77 5.88
N ASP A 69 26.83 -1.50 5.64
CA ASP A 69 26.41 -0.42 6.51
C ASP A 69 24.87 -0.34 6.55
N TYR A 70 24.25 -1.11 7.44
CA TYR A 70 22.80 -1.07 7.71
C TYR A 70 22.35 0.21 8.45
N SER A 71 23.27 1.16 8.66
CA SER A 71 23.04 2.40 9.41
C SER A 71 21.98 3.30 8.76
N GLY A 72 21.79 3.22 7.44
CA GLY A 72 20.76 3.94 6.71
C GLY A 72 19.36 3.31 6.84
N LEU A 73 19.26 1.99 6.70
CA LEU A 73 18.00 1.25 6.73
C LEU A 73 17.36 1.22 8.12
N ALA A 74 18.17 1.19 9.17
CA ALA A 74 17.69 1.20 10.56
C ALA A 74 16.77 2.39 10.87
N LYS A 75 17.01 3.56 10.26
CA LYS A 75 16.21 4.77 10.50
C LYS A 75 14.76 4.64 10.02
N TYR A 76 14.53 3.98 8.88
CA TYR A 76 13.19 3.81 8.31
C TYR A 76 12.30 2.90 9.18
N PHE A 77 12.87 1.84 9.74
CA PHE A 77 12.13 0.92 10.63
C PHE A 77 11.69 1.60 11.92
N THR A 78 12.47 2.56 12.45
CA THR A 78 12.10 3.33 13.65
C THR A 78 10.85 4.17 13.42
N PHE A 79 10.77 4.88 12.28
CA PHE A 79 9.60 5.69 11.95
C PHE A 79 8.36 4.84 11.67
N LEU A 80 8.52 3.71 10.96
CA LEU A 80 7.41 2.80 10.67
C LEU A 80 6.84 2.18 11.96
N GLY A 81 7.71 1.73 12.87
CA GLY A 81 7.29 1.20 14.17
C GLY A 81 6.57 2.24 15.02
N LEU A 82 7.06 3.48 15.04
CA LEU A 82 6.44 4.57 15.80
C LEU A 82 5.04 4.91 15.29
N ALA A 83 4.82 4.92 13.97
CA ALA A 83 3.52 5.19 13.36
C ALA A 83 2.46 4.15 13.77
N VAL A 84 2.83 2.87 13.83
CA VAL A 84 1.92 1.79 14.25
C VAL A 84 1.51 1.94 15.72
N ILE A 85 2.46 2.28 16.59
CA ILE A 85 2.19 2.49 18.02
C ILE A 85 1.25 3.68 18.22
N ILE A 86 1.51 4.82 17.56
CA ILE A 86 0.65 6.01 17.63
C ILE A 86 -0.75 5.69 17.11
N GLY A 87 -0.87 4.99 15.98
CA GLY A 87 -2.14 4.54 15.43
C GLY A 87 -2.94 3.66 16.42
N ALA A 88 -2.27 2.72 17.08
CA ALA A 88 -2.89 1.85 18.09
C ALA A 88 -3.39 2.64 19.32
N ILE A 89 -2.61 3.63 19.79
CA ILE A 89 -3.00 4.50 20.91
C ILE A 89 -4.23 5.34 20.54
N ILE A 90 -4.22 6.00 19.37
CA ILE A 90 -5.35 6.81 18.91
C ILE A 90 -6.62 5.97 18.76
N LEU A 91 -6.50 4.75 18.21
CA LEU A 91 -7.63 3.84 18.05
C LEU A 91 -8.19 3.38 19.42
N LYS A 92 -7.33 3.14 20.40
CA LYS A 92 -7.71 2.78 21.77
C LYS A 92 -8.45 3.94 22.46
N PHE A 93 -7.99 5.18 22.30
CA PHE A 93 -8.67 6.36 22.84
C PHE A 93 -10.01 6.66 22.15
N LYS A 94 -10.13 6.40 20.84
CA LYS A 94 -11.42 6.52 20.13
C LYS A 94 -12.45 5.47 20.56
N ARG A 95 -12.03 4.24 20.87
CA ARG A 95 -12.95 3.20 21.38
C ARG A 95 -13.49 3.54 22.77
N SER A 96 -12.64 4.04 23.68
CA SER A 96 -13.05 4.39 25.04
C SER A 96 -14.11 5.51 25.10
N LYS A 97 -14.07 6.48 24.17
CA LYS A 97 -15.13 7.51 24.03
C LYS A 97 -16.45 6.97 23.46
N LYS A 98 -16.42 5.90 22.66
CA LYS A 98 -17.65 5.28 22.11
C LYS A 98 -18.28 4.31 23.11
N GLU A 99 -17.49 3.64 23.94
CA GLU A 99 -18.01 2.69 24.93
C GLU A 99 -18.70 3.36 26.11
N THR A 100 -18.32 4.55 26.56
CA THR A 100 -19.08 5.25 27.62
C THR A 100 -20.50 5.65 27.19
N GLY A 101 -20.77 5.79 25.88
CA GLY A 101 -22.11 6.03 25.34
C GLY A 101 -22.88 4.75 24.98
N LEU A 102 -22.19 3.71 24.49
CA LEU A 102 -22.81 2.46 24.05
C LEU A 102 -23.08 1.47 25.21
N THR A 103 -22.23 1.46 26.25
CA THR A 103 -22.39 0.58 27.42
C THR A 103 -23.62 0.98 28.25
N LYS A 104 -23.99 2.27 28.29
CA LYS A 104 -25.28 2.72 28.86
C LYS A 104 -26.50 2.20 28.08
N LYS A 105 -26.37 1.88 26.79
CA LYS A 105 -27.45 1.33 25.95
C LYS A 105 -27.49 -0.20 25.96
N LEU A 106 -26.34 -0.87 26.08
CA LEU A 106 -26.23 -2.33 26.12
C LEU A 106 -26.58 -2.93 27.50
N PHE A 107 -26.32 -2.22 28.61
CA PHE A 107 -26.78 -2.67 29.94
C PHE A 107 -28.33 -2.72 30.07
N LYS A 108 -29.07 -2.09 29.14
CA LYS A 108 -30.53 -2.25 29.02
C LYS A 108 -30.95 -3.48 28.22
N ARG A 109 -30.07 -4.07 27.40
CA ARG A 109 -30.37 -5.27 26.59
C ARG A 109 -29.82 -6.56 27.19
N ASP A 110 -28.71 -6.53 27.93
CA ASP A 110 -28.04 -7.73 28.45
C ASP A 110 -28.72 -8.40 29.65
N LYS A 111 -29.87 -7.90 30.13
CA LYS A 111 -30.75 -8.71 31.01
C LYS A 111 -31.47 -9.84 30.25
N LYS A 112 -31.37 -9.90 28.92
CA LYS A 112 -32.20 -10.80 28.09
C LYS A 112 -31.46 -11.91 27.35
N GLU A 113 -30.13 -11.92 27.28
CA GLU A 113 -29.43 -12.79 26.31
C GLU A 113 -28.14 -13.43 26.83
N ALA A 114 -28.06 -13.71 28.12
CA ALA A 114 -27.04 -14.60 28.68
C ALA A 114 -27.46 -16.07 28.53
N ARG A 115 -27.40 -16.61 27.31
CA ARG A 115 -27.27 -18.07 27.08
C ARG A 115 -26.98 -18.42 25.62
N PHE A 116 -25.74 -18.24 25.15
CA PHE A 116 -25.11 -19.29 24.33
C PHE A 116 -23.60 -19.10 24.21
N THR A 117 -22.93 -20.25 24.17
CA THR A 117 -21.55 -20.57 24.51
C THR A 117 -20.49 -20.23 23.46
N GLU A 118 -19.28 -19.96 23.97
CA GLU A 118 -17.99 -19.94 23.27
C GLU A 118 -17.57 -21.33 22.75
N THR A 119 -16.70 -21.39 21.73
CA THR A 119 -15.61 -22.38 21.55
C THR A 119 -14.69 -22.01 20.34
N PRO A 120 -13.49 -22.61 20.16
CA PRO A 120 -12.23 -21.86 20.04
C PRO A 120 -11.52 -21.93 18.67
N SER A 121 -10.41 -21.19 18.61
CA SER A 121 -9.46 -20.97 17.51
C SER A 121 -8.66 -22.21 17.06
N LYS A 122 -8.31 -22.27 15.77
CA LYS A 122 -7.27 -23.14 15.19
C LYS A 122 -6.55 -22.48 13.97
N PRO A 123 -5.35 -22.97 13.57
CA PRO A 123 -4.18 -22.11 13.31
C PRO A 123 -3.80 -21.85 11.84
N ALA A 124 -2.98 -20.80 11.71
CA ALA A 124 -1.97 -20.45 10.70
C ALA A 124 -1.97 -21.15 9.33
N LYS A 125 -2.25 -20.36 8.28
CA LYS A 125 -2.16 -20.76 6.86
C LYS A 125 -0.86 -20.23 6.24
N LYS A 126 -0.15 -21.12 5.54
CA LYS A 126 1.14 -20.94 4.85
C LYS A 126 1.19 -19.70 3.95
N ILE A 127 2.24 -18.90 4.11
CA ILE A 127 2.68 -17.86 3.17
C ILE A 127 3.62 -18.54 2.17
N SER A 128 3.14 -18.83 0.96
CA SER A 128 3.98 -19.25 -0.15
C SER A 128 3.35 -18.80 -1.47
N ARG A 129 4.12 -17.98 -2.20
CA ARG A 129 4.04 -17.79 -3.65
C ARG A 129 2.80 -17.07 -4.22
N ASP A 130 2.52 -15.85 -3.75
CA ASP A 130 1.46 -14.98 -4.32
C ASP A 130 1.91 -13.50 -4.53
N SER A 131 3.21 -13.21 -4.63
CA SER A 131 3.71 -11.83 -4.78
C SER A 131 3.22 -11.15 -6.05
N ALA A 132 2.93 -11.88 -7.14
CA ALA A 132 2.41 -11.30 -8.38
C ALA A 132 0.95 -10.82 -8.28
N LYS A 133 0.12 -11.45 -7.43
CA LYS A 133 -1.28 -11.01 -7.24
C LYS A 133 -1.38 -9.79 -6.33
N THR A 134 -0.44 -9.65 -5.39
CA THR A 134 -0.42 -8.52 -4.45
C THR A 134 -0.18 -7.19 -5.15
N TYR A 135 0.69 -7.10 -6.16
CA TYR A 135 0.92 -5.85 -6.90
C TYR A 135 -0.25 -5.44 -7.78
N VAL A 136 -0.93 -6.40 -8.42
CA VAL A 136 -2.16 -6.12 -9.18
C VAL A 136 -3.28 -5.65 -8.25
N LEU A 137 -3.38 -6.24 -7.06
CA LEU A 137 -4.37 -5.84 -6.06
C LEU A 137 -4.08 -4.44 -5.49
N ILE A 138 -2.81 -4.12 -5.19
CA ILE A 138 -2.40 -2.79 -4.72
C ILE A 138 -2.66 -1.73 -5.80
N GLY A 139 -2.36 -2.04 -7.07
CA GLY A 139 -2.66 -1.16 -8.20
C GLY A 139 -4.16 -0.88 -8.36
N ALA A 140 -5.00 -1.92 -8.22
CA ALA A 140 -6.45 -1.78 -8.29
C ALA A 140 -7.03 -0.98 -7.10
N ILE A 141 -6.49 -1.16 -5.89
CA ILE A 141 -6.90 -0.42 -4.68
C ILE A 141 -6.46 1.05 -4.77
N ALA A 142 -5.25 1.32 -5.24
CA ALA A 142 -4.76 2.68 -5.44
C ALA A 142 -5.57 3.42 -6.51
N GLY A 143 -5.86 2.75 -7.64
CA GLY A 143 -6.68 3.31 -8.71
C GLY A 143 -8.10 3.63 -8.26
N THR A 144 -8.74 2.70 -7.52
CA THR A 144 -10.09 2.93 -6.98
C THR A 144 -10.12 4.03 -5.92
N LEU A 145 -9.10 4.14 -5.07
CA LEU A 145 -8.97 5.25 -4.11
C LEU A 145 -8.84 6.60 -4.80
N ILE A 146 -8.04 6.70 -5.87
CA ILE A 146 -7.87 7.93 -6.65
C ILE A 146 -9.21 8.33 -7.31
N ILE A 147 -9.91 7.39 -7.94
CA ILE A 147 -11.23 7.64 -8.54
C ILE A 147 -12.24 8.07 -7.48
N CYS A 148 -12.23 7.43 -6.30
CA CYS A 148 -13.11 7.81 -5.18
C CYS A 148 -12.79 9.21 -4.67
N LEU A 149 -11.51 9.58 -4.56
CA LEU A 149 -11.08 10.91 -4.12
C LEU A 149 -11.52 11.99 -5.11
N LEU A 150 -11.37 11.72 -6.41
CA LEU A 150 -11.82 12.62 -7.48
C LEU A 150 -13.33 12.80 -7.46
N ALA A 151 -14.10 11.72 -7.32
CA ALA A 151 -15.55 11.79 -7.19
C ALA A 151 -15.97 12.62 -5.96
N LEU A 152 -15.26 12.47 -4.84
CA LEU A 152 -15.52 13.21 -3.61
C LEU A 152 -15.22 14.71 -3.76
N ILE A 153 -14.16 15.07 -4.48
CA ILE A 153 -13.82 16.47 -4.80
C ILE A 153 -14.90 17.10 -5.69
N VAL A 154 -15.39 16.39 -6.71
CA VAL A 154 -16.49 16.85 -7.58
C VAL A 154 -17.77 17.09 -6.77
N LEU A 155 -18.05 16.19 -5.82
CA LEU A 155 -19.23 16.28 -4.94
C LEU A 155 -19.14 17.43 -3.93
N ILE A 156 -17.93 17.84 -3.54
CA ILE A 156 -17.69 19.01 -2.68
C ILE A 156 -17.78 20.33 -3.46
N LEU A 157 -17.44 20.31 -4.75
CA LEU A 157 -17.42 21.49 -5.63
C LEU A 157 -18.77 21.77 -6.32
N SER A 158 -19.70 20.82 -6.31
CA SER A 158 -21.06 20.94 -6.88
C SER A 158 -22.06 21.37 -5.83
#